data_AF-A0A7Z9R2L7-F1
#
_entry.id   AF-A0A7Z9R2L7-F1
#
_cell.length_a   1.000
_cell.length_b   1.000
_cell.length_c   1.000
_cell.angle_alpha   90.00
_cell.angle_beta   90.00
_cell.angle_gamma   90.00
#
_symmetry.space_group_name_H-M   'P 1'
#
loop_
_entity.id
_entity.type
_entity.pdbx_description
1 polymer ?
#
loop_
_entity_poly.entity_id
_entity_poly.type
_entity_poly.pdbx_seq_one_letter_code
_entity_poly.pdbx_strand_id
1 'polypeptide(L)'
;MFQREVEETDIINVLEKGIIIESYEDDYPFSSVLINGLSETEMNLHIVVGIDSGFKCLYLITVYTPDVERWTNNFSERINK
;
A
#
# COMPACT_ATOMS: atom_id res chain seq x y z
N MET A 1 -6.56 -1.26 12.40
CA MET A 1 -6.58 -2.74 12.45
C MET A 1 -5.14 -3.19 12.25
N PHE A 2 -4.48 -3.68 13.30
CA PHE A 2 -3.21 -4.38 13.15
C PHE A 2 -3.55 -5.83 12.81
N GLN A 3 -3.35 -6.24 11.55
CA GLN A 3 -3.21 -7.66 11.25
C GLN A 3 -1.94 -8.11 11.99
N ARG A 4 -2.05 -9.13 12.85
CA ARG A 4 -1.01 -9.57 13.79
C ARG A 4 0.30 -10.07 13.14
N GLU A 5 0.45 -9.92 11.83
CA GLU A 5 1.51 -10.49 11.00
C GLU A 5 2.28 -9.44 10.18
N VAL A 6 1.97 -8.15 10.34
CA VAL A 6 2.70 -7.06 9.65
C VAL A 6 3.40 -6.19 10.68
N GLU A 7 4.73 -6.20 10.63
CA GLU A 7 5.58 -5.39 11.49
C GLU A 7 5.83 -4.00 10.88
N GLU A 8 6.29 -3.05 11.70
CA GLU A 8 6.64 -1.70 11.22
C GLU A 8 7.77 -1.74 10.19
N THR A 9 8.73 -2.66 10.33
CA THR A 9 9.83 -2.83 9.38
C THR A 9 9.35 -3.29 8.01
N ASP A 10 8.31 -4.13 7.95
CA ASP A 10 7.67 -4.53 6.70
C ASP A 10 7.03 -3.33 5.98
N ILE A 11 6.34 -2.48 6.75
CA ILE A 11 5.73 -1.25 6.21
C ILE A 11 6.80 -0.33 5.65
N ILE A 12 7.87 -0.09 6.40
CA ILE A 12 9.00 0.75 5.94
C ILE A 12 9.63 0.16 4.67
N ASN A 13 9.86 -1.15 4.64
CA ASN A 13 10.44 -1.83 3.48
C ASN A 13 9.58 -1.65 2.21
N VAL A 14 8.25 -1.79 2.34
CA VAL A 14 7.31 -1.55 1.23
C VAL A 14 7.30 -0.08 0.81
N LEU A 15 7.34 0.86 1.76
CA LEU A 15 7.36 2.29 1.43
C LEU A 15 8.65 2.71 0.72
N GLU A 16 9.79 2.09 1.03
CA GLU A 16 11.08 2.39 0.41
C GLU A 16 11.29 1.72 -0.95
N LYS A 17 10.80 0.49 -1.13
CA LYS A 17 11.12 -0.36 -2.29
C LYS A 17 9.92 -0.72 -3.15
N GLY A 18 8.71 -0.48 -2.67
CA GLY A 18 7.47 -0.80 -3.38
C GLY A 18 7.21 0.12 -4.56
N ILE A 19 6.15 -0.18 -5.30
CA ILE A 19 5.75 0.52 -6.51
C ILE A 19 4.33 1.04 -6.31
N ILE A 20 4.10 2.32 -6.62
CA ILE A 20 2.75 2.89 -6.67
C ILE A 20 2.02 2.28 -7.87
N ILE A 21 0.89 1.64 -7.62
CA ILE A 21 0.09 0.95 -8.64
C ILE A 21 -1.25 1.64 -8.91
N GLU A 22 -1.78 2.41 -7.94
CA GLU A 22 -2.95 3.27 -8.13
C GLU A 22 -2.79 4.58 -7.34
N SER A 23 -3.35 5.66 -7.90
CA SER A 23 -3.41 6.98 -7.27
C SER A 23 -4.87 7.43 -7.18
N TYR A 24 -5.25 7.97 -6.04
CA TYR A 24 -6.59 8.47 -5.75
C TYR A 24 -6.49 9.94 -5.36
N GLU A 25 -6.51 10.81 -6.38
CA GLU A 25 -6.32 12.26 -6.20
C GLU A 25 -7.51 12.92 -5.50
N ASP A 26 -8.71 12.34 -5.66
CA ASP A 26 -9.96 12.85 -5.11
C ASP A 26 -10.23 12.40 -3.65
N ASP A 27 -9.32 11.62 -3.05
CA ASP A 27 -9.46 11.20 -1.65
C ASP A 27 -9.36 12.39 -0.69
N TYR A 28 -10.12 12.29 0.41
CA TYR A 28 -10.17 13.31 1.47
C TYR A 28 -9.73 12.70 2.81
N PRO A 29 -8.91 13.39 3.63
CA PRO A 29 -8.45 14.78 3.51
C PRO A 29 -7.23 15.01 2.60
N PHE A 30 -6.55 13.96 2.18
CA PHE A 30 -5.35 14.02 1.34
C PHE A 30 -5.46 13.01 0.20
N SER A 31 -4.91 13.35 -0.96
CA SER A 31 -4.70 12.40 -2.05
C SER A 31 -3.96 11.17 -1.53
N SER A 32 -4.39 9.99 -1.94
CA SER A 32 -3.79 8.74 -1.48
C SER A 32 -3.22 7.92 -2.63
N VAL A 33 -2.31 7.01 -2.31
CA VAL A 33 -1.73 6.06 -3.25
C VAL A 33 -1.80 4.65 -2.68
N LEU A 34 -1.99 3.68 -3.57
CA LEU A 34 -1.84 2.26 -3.27
C LEU A 34 -0.47 1.79 -3.77
N ILE A 35 0.31 1.24 -2.86
CA ILE A 35 1.66 0.73 -3.08
C ILE A 35 1.61 -0.79 -3.00
N ASN A 36 2.16 -1.46 -4.00
CA ASN A 36 2.42 -2.89 -3.99
C ASN A 36 3.90 -3.13 -3.66
N GLY A 37 4.18 -4.02 -2.73
CA GLY A 37 5.55 -4.37 -2.36
C GLY A 37 5.61 -5.65 -1.53
N LEU A 38 6.80 -5.93 -1.02
CA LEU A 38 7.10 -7.12 -0.25
C LEU A 38 7.49 -6.73 1.18
N SER A 39 7.06 -7.53 2.16
CA SER A 39 7.55 -7.50 3.53
C SER A 39 9.04 -7.89 3.58
N GLU A 40 9.69 -7.76 4.75
CA GLU A 40 11.06 -8.26 4.92
C GLU A 40 11.16 -9.79 4.77
N THR A 41 10.04 -10.48 4.95
CA THR A 41 9.89 -11.93 4.80
C THR A 41 9.32 -12.36 3.46
N GLU A 42 9.34 -11.47 2.45
CA GLU A 42 8.91 -11.73 1.07
C GLU A 42 7.39 -12.01 0.93
N MET A 43 6.57 -11.54 1.88
CA MET A 43 5.12 -11.56 1.78
C MET A 43 4.62 -10.36 0.96
N ASN A 44 3.71 -10.59 0.01
CA ASN A 44 3.08 -9.50 -0.74
C ASN A 44 2.20 -8.65 0.17
N LEU A 45 2.41 -7.34 0.11
CA LEU A 45 1.68 -6.34 0.89
C LEU A 45 1.20 -5.21 -0.02
N HIS A 46 -0.06 -4.87 0.16
CA HIS A 46 -0.68 -3.67 -0.35
C HIS A 46 -0.83 -2.65 0.77
N ILE A 47 -0.28 -1.45 0.56
CA ILE A 47 -0.33 -0.36 1.52
C ILE A 47 -1.01 0.84 0.88
N VAL A 48 -2.03 1.36 1.54
CA VAL A 48 -2.63 2.65 1.17
C VAL A 48 -2.11 3.72 2.12
N VAL A 49 -1.51 4.77 1.56
CA VAL A 49 -1.08 5.96 2.31
C VAL A 49 -1.70 7.23 1.75
N GLY A 50 -2.16 8.11 2.63
CA GLY A 50 -2.46 9.49 2.30
C GLY A 50 -1.19 10.34 2.32
N ILE A 51 -1.04 11.24 1.36
CA ILE A 51 0.16 12.06 1.19
C ILE A 51 -0.14 13.50 1.65
N ASP A 52 0.39 13.88 2.80
CA ASP A 52 0.35 15.26 3.26
C ASP A 52 1.64 15.98 2.86
N SER A 53 1.56 16.66 1.71
CA SER A 53 2.69 17.43 1.17
C SER A 53 3.03 18.66 2.02
N GLY A 54 2.09 19.17 2.82
CA GLY A 54 2.30 20.35 3.66
C GLY A 54 3.18 20.02 4.87
N PHE A 55 2.86 18.93 5.56
CA PHE A 55 3.62 18.47 6.73
C PHE A 55 4.75 17.47 6.38
N LYS A 56 4.86 17.07 5.11
CA LYS A 56 5.82 16.06 4.62
C LYS A 56 5.70 14.73 5.36
N CYS A 57 4.48 14.29 5.58
CA CYS A 57 4.17 13.05 6.27
C CYS A 57 3.28 12.16 5.40
N LEU A 58 3.40 10.85 5.62
CA LEU A 58 2.49 9.86 5.08
C LEU A 58 1.53 9.40 6.19
N TYR A 59 0.25 9.36 5.88
CA TYR A 59 -0.78 8.83 6.76
C TYR A 59 -1.09 7.39 6.33
N LEU A 60 -0.72 6.41 7.15
CA LEU A 60 -1.04 5.01 6.90
C LEU A 60 -2.55 4.78 7.04
N ILE A 61 -3.24 4.51 5.94
CA ILE A 61 -4.69 4.28 5.92
C ILE A 61 -4.97 2.79 6.19
N THR A 62 -4.36 1.90 5.40
CA THR A 62 -4.52 0.45 5.57
C THR A 62 -3.33 -0.33 5.01
N VAL A 63 -3.12 -1.52 5.56
CA VAL A 63 -2.15 -2.52 5.09
C VAL A 63 -2.86 -3.86 5.01
N TYR A 64 -2.70 -4.59 3.91
CA TYR A 64 -3.30 -5.91 3.71
C TYR A 64 -2.53 -6.75 2.70
N THR A 65 -2.64 -8.07 2.79
CA THR A 65 -2.15 -8.99 1.75
C THR A 65 -3.12 -8.98 0.56
N PRO A 66 -2.66 -8.75 -0.68
CA PRO A 66 -3.53 -8.71 -1.85
C PRO A 66 -4.11 -10.08 -2.17
N ASP A 67 -5.38 -10.08 -2.60
CA ASP A 67 -6.14 -11.28 -2.97
C ASP A 67 -5.98 -11.59 -4.47
N VAL A 68 -5.62 -12.84 -4.78
CA VAL A 68 -5.48 -13.35 -6.15
C VAL A 68 -6.78 -13.30 -6.96
N GLU A 69 -7.95 -13.28 -6.30
CA GLU A 69 -9.24 -13.12 -6.99
C GLU A 69 -9.51 -11.67 -7.42
N ARG A 70 -8.76 -10.71 -6.87
CA ARG A 70 -8.95 -9.27 -7.15
C ARG A 70 -7.83 -8.68 -7.99
N TRP A 71 -6.67 -9.32 -7.97
CA TRP A 71 -5.44 -8.78 -8.52
C TRP A 71 -4.71 -9.78 -9.43
N THR A 72 -4.10 -9.24 -10.49
CA THR A 72 -3.28 -9.94 -11.47
C THR A 72 -1.92 -9.24 -11.61
N ASN A 73 -1.08 -9.74 -12.51
CA ASN A 73 0.25 -9.19 -12.80
C ASN A 73 1.10 -9.00 -11.53
N ASN A 74 1.28 -10.08 -10.77
CA ASN A 74 1.98 -10.07 -9.48
C ASN A 74 1.44 -8.99 -8.51
N PHE A 75 0.12 -8.99 -8.35
CA PHE A 75 -0.66 -8.08 -7.52
C PHE A 75 -0.65 -6.60 -7.94
N SER A 76 -0.09 -6.25 -9.10
CA SER A 76 0.00 -4.85 -9.53
C SER A 76 -1.23 -4.31 -10.30
N GLU A 77 -2.12 -5.18 -10.79
CA GLU A 77 -3.27 -4.78 -11.61
C GLU A 77 -4.59 -5.37 -11.08
N ARG A 78 -5.65 -4.56 -10.98
CA ARG A 78 -7.00 -5.07 -10.62
C ARG A 78 -7.61 -5.82 -11.80
N ILE A 79 -8.28 -6.93 -11.50
CA ILE A 79 -8.97 -7.73 -12.52
C ILE A 79 -10.19 -6.98 -13.09
N ASN A 80 -10.94 -6.26 -12.25
CA ASN A 80 -12.15 -5.52 -12.63
C ASN A 80 -12.02 -4.04 -12.24
N LYS A 81 -11.37 -3.24 -13.09
CA LYS A 81 -11.23 -1.80 -12.86
C LYS A 81 -12.45 -1.01 -13.34
#